data_AF-A0A2H9TDC2-F1
#
_entry.id   AF-A0A2H9TDC2-F1
#
_cell.length_a   1.000
_cell.length_b   1.000
_cell.length_c   1.000
_cell.angle_alpha   90.00
_cell.angle_beta   90.00
_cell.angle_gamma   90.00
#
_symmetry.space_group_name_H-M   'P 1'
#
loop_
_entity.id
_entity.type
_entity.pdbx_description
1 polymer ?
#
loop_
_entity_poly.entity_id
_entity_poly.type
_entity_poly.pdbx_seq_one_letter_code
_entity_poly.pdbx_strand_id
1 'polypeptide(L)'
;MNGGRYLTIFPDNNDRVIRSLLYSLESFGVIKLIKEKEGNWNNYQWELTKKGKDIVETEDYLQDFLKAKNILKFCQEFKYLLDNQQ
;
A
#
# COMPACT_ATOMS: atom_id res chain seq x y z
N MET A 1 2.06 -21.03 -6.08
CA MET A 1 1.68 -19.70 -5.56
C MET A 1 2.69 -19.35 -4.47
N ASN A 2 3.74 -18.59 -4.83
CA ASN A 2 4.75 -18.11 -3.88
C ASN A 2 4.25 -16.80 -3.29
N GLY A 3 3.43 -16.87 -2.23
CA GLY A 3 3.10 -15.69 -1.44
C GLY A 3 4.35 -15.24 -0.68
N GLY A 4 5.12 -14.32 -1.26
CA GLY A 4 6.24 -13.70 -0.55
C GLY A 4 5.73 -13.06 0.74
N ARG A 5 6.43 -13.25 1.86
CA ARG A 5 6.14 -12.52 3.10
C ARG A 5 6.50 -11.04 2.91
N TYR A 6 5.58 -10.26 2.37
CA TYR A 6 5.69 -8.81 2.25
C TYR A 6 4.66 -8.11 3.13
N LEU A 7 4.89 -6.82 3.41
CA LEU A 7 3.99 -6.02 4.24
C LEU A 7 2.67 -5.77 3.52
N THR A 8 1.55 -6.14 4.14
CA THR A 8 0.20 -5.85 3.63
C THR A 8 -0.48 -4.68 4.35
N ILE A 9 0.06 -4.31 5.51
CA ILE A 9 -0.37 -3.19 6.34
C ILE A 9 0.86 -2.31 6.59
N PHE A 10 0.69 -1.01 6.48
CA PHE A 10 1.74 -0.04 6.81
C PHE A 10 1.16 1.20 7.51
N PRO A 11 1.92 1.80 8.44
CA PRO A 11 1.41 2.88 9.29
C PRO A 11 1.14 4.15 8.48
N ASP A 12 0.14 4.93 8.90
CA ASP A 12 -0.03 6.31 8.42
C ASP A 12 1.09 7.16 9.03
N ASN A 13 2.23 7.21 8.34
CA ASN A 13 3.30 8.11 8.67
C ASN A 13 2.90 9.53 8.23
N ASN A 14 3.13 10.54 9.07
CA ASN A 14 2.76 11.94 8.79
C ASN A 14 3.54 12.57 7.61
N ASP A 15 4.15 11.76 6.74
CA ASP A 15 4.79 12.19 5.51
C ASP A 15 3.71 12.58 4.48
N ARG A 16 3.66 13.86 4.14
CA ARG A 16 2.67 14.42 3.23
C ARG A 16 2.74 13.83 1.82
N VAL A 17 3.93 13.49 1.34
CA VAL A 17 4.15 12.94 -0.01
C VAL A 17 3.61 11.52 -0.07
N ILE A 18 4.00 10.68 0.90
CA ILE A 18 3.50 9.30 0.99
C ILE A 18 1.98 9.32 1.16
N ARG A 19 1.45 10.13 2.08
CA ARG A 19 0.00 10.22 2.30
C ARG A 19 -0.77 10.61 1.04
N SER A 20 -0.25 11.56 0.25
CA SER A 20 -0.87 11.94 -1.03
C SER A 20 -0.89 10.78 -2.03
N LEU A 21 0.18 9.99 -2.11
CA LEU A 21 0.21 8.82 -2.99
C LEU A 21 -0.77 7.75 -2.51
N LEU A 22 -0.89 7.53 -1.21
CA LEU A 22 -1.81 6.55 -0.64
C LEU A 22 -3.27 6.91 -0.95
N TYR A 23 -3.69 8.17 -0.77
CA TYR A 23 -5.02 8.59 -1.21
C TYR A 23 -5.26 8.40 -2.71
N SER A 24 -4.23 8.61 -3.54
CA SER A 24 -4.33 8.31 -4.97
C SER A 24 -4.55 6.81 -5.21
N LEU A 25 -3.79 5.94 -4.54
CA LEU A 25 -3.94 4.48 -4.62
C LEU A 25 -5.29 3.98 -4.08
N GLU A 26 -5.83 4.64 -3.04
CA GLU A 26 -7.16 4.38 -2.52
C GLU A 26 -8.24 4.67 -3.56
N SER A 27 -8.08 5.74 -4.35
CA SER A 27 -9.02 6.05 -5.45
C SER A 27 -9.06 4.98 -6.55
N PHE A 28 -7.98 4.21 -6.72
CA PHE A 28 -7.94 3.03 -7.61
C PHE A 28 -8.52 1.76 -6.96
N GLY A 29 -8.86 1.82 -5.66
CA GLY A 29 -9.39 0.70 -4.88
C GLY A 29 -8.37 -0.38 -4.54
N VAL A 30 -7.06 -0.10 -4.65
CA VAL A 30 -5.99 -1.08 -4.38
C VAL A 30 -5.49 -1.04 -2.93
N ILE A 31 -5.75 0.06 -2.22
CA ILE A 31 -5.52 0.18 -0.78
C ILE A 31 -6.74 0.81 -0.10
N LYS A 32 -6.81 0.75 1.22
CA LYS A 32 -7.83 1.41 2.04
C LYS A 32 -7.25 1.90 3.37
N LEU A 33 -7.76 3.02 3.87
CA LEU A 33 -7.49 3.46 5.23
C LEU A 33 -8.33 2.64 6.22
N ILE A 34 -7.65 1.95 7.15
CA ILE A 34 -8.28 1.24 8.26
C ILE A 34 -8.05 2.00 9.57
N LYS A 35 -9.04 1.89 10.45
CA LYS A 35 -9.02 2.48 11.78
C LYS A 35 -8.93 1.36 12.81
N GLU A 36 -7.82 1.29 13.53
CA GLU A 36 -7.67 0.39 14.67
C GLU A 36 -7.96 1.15 15.97
N LYS A 37 -8.76 0.53 16.84
CA LYS A 37 -9.06 1.07 18.16
C LYS A 37 -8.10 0.46 19.16
N GLU A 38 -7.21 1.29 19.71
CA GLU A 38 -6.23 0.89 20.71
C GLU A 38 -6.58 1.57 22.04
N GLY A 39 -7.43 0.89 22.82
CA GLY A 39 -8.03 1.46 24.03
C GLY A 39 -8.93 2.67 23.74
N ASN A 40 -8.54 3.85 24.26
CA ASN A 40 -9.23 5.13 24.02
C ASN A 40 -8.67 5.92 22.82
N TRP A 41 -7.64 5.39 22.15
CA TRP A 41 -6.98 6.06 21.04
C TRP A 41 -7.35 5.40 19.72
N ASN A 42 -7.41 6.22 18.67
CA ASN A 42 -7.60 5.74 17.30
C ASN A 42 -6.26 5.76 16.61
N ASN A 43 -5.85 4.61 16.07
CA ASN A 43 -4.70 4.51 15.19
C ASN A 43 -5.19 4.31 13.76
N TYR A 44 -4.51 4.95 12.80
CA TYR A 44 -4.86 4.86 11.39
C TYR A 44 -3.74 4.14 10.64
N GLN A 45 -4.12 3.18 9.83
CA GLN A 45 -3.18 2.36 9.05
C GLN A 45 -3.73 2.17 7.65
N TRP A 46 -2.84 1.89 6.71
CA TRP A 46 -3.20 1.61 5.33
C TRP A 46 -3.04 0.12 5.07
N GLU A 47 -4.05 -0.49 4.45
CA GLU A 47 -4.04 -1.91 4.09
C GLU A 47 -4.23 -2.09 2.59
N LEU A 48 -3.48 -3.02 1.98
CA LEU A 48 -3.79 -3.51 0.63
C LEU A 48 -5.17 -4.17 0.60
N THR A 49 -6.02 -3.77 -0.34
CA THR A 49 -7.28 -4.48 -0.61
C THR A 49 -6.99 -5.83 -1.26
N LYS A 50 -8.01 -6.68 -1.44
CA LYS A 50 -7.87 -7.92 -2.22
C LYS A 50 -7.29 -7.64 -3.60
N LYS A 51 -7.85 -6.66 -4.31
CA LYS A 51 -7.35 -6.21 -5.63
C LYS A 51 -5.89 -5.77 -5.56
N GLY A 52 -5.51 -5.01 -4.53
CA GLY A 52 -4.12 -4.59 -4.34
C GLY A 52 -3.17 -5.76 -4.12
N LYS A 53 -3.55 -6.74 -3.29
CA LYS A 53 -2.78 -7.96 -3.05
C LYS A 53 -2.60 -8.75 -4.34
N ASP A 54 -3.67 -8.96 -5.11
CA ASP A 54 -3.62 -9.70 -6.36
C ASP A 54 -2.62 -9.06 -7.36
N ILE A 55 -2.58 -7.73 -7.47
CA ILE A 55 -1.60 -7.03 -8.33
C ILE A 55 -0.19 -7.13 -7.77
N VAL A 56 0.00 -6.89 -6.47
CA VAL A 56 1.34 -7.00 -5.86
C VAL A 56 1.89 -8.42 -5.98
N GLU A 57 1.05 -9.45 -5.95
CA GLU A 57 1.44 -10.84 -6.18
C GLU A 57 1.91 -11.13 -7.61
N THR A 58 1.43 -10.39 -8.62
CA THR A 58 1.91 -10.53 -10.01
C THR A 58 3.17 -9.73 -10.29
N GLU A 59 3.43 -8.66 -9.53
CA GLU A 59 4.52 -7.73 -9.77
C GLU A 59 5.66 -7.88 -8.74
N ASP A 60 6.66 -8.71 -9.04
CA ASP A 60 7.77 -9.04 -8.13
C ASP A 60 8.48 -7.79 -7.56
N TYR A 61 8.66 -6.76 -8.38
CA TYR A 61 9.34 -5.53 -7.96
C TYR A 61 8.56 -4.76 -6.88
N LEU A 62 7.22 -4.80 -6.90
CA LEU A 62 6.40 -4.18 -5.85
C LEU A 62 6.60 -4.89 -4.52
N GLN A 63 6.68 -6.22 -4.55
CA GLN A 63 6.96 -7.01 -3.34
C GLN A 63 8.33 -6.68 -2.78
N ASP A 64 9.33 -6.46 -3.63
CA ASP A 64 10.69 -6.17 -3.19
C ASP A 64 10.79 -4.81 -2.48
N PHE A 65 10.09 -3.78 -2.95
CA PHE A 65 10.00 -2.51 -2.23
C PHE A 65 9.34 -2.65 -0.85
N LEU A 66 8.29 -3.48 -0.76
CA LEU A 66 7.61 -3.75 0.52
C LEU A 66 8.50 -4.55 1.48
N LYS A 67 9.21 -5.57 1.01
CA LYS A 67 10.20 -6.33 1.82
C LYS A 67 11.32 -5.42 2.33
N ALA A 68 11.77 -4.48 1.50
CA ALA A 68 12.76 -3.47 1.86
C ALA A 68 12.21 -2.31 2.72
N LYS A 69 10.91 -2.32 3.05
CA LYS A 69 10.20 -1.24 3.77
C LYS A 69 10.29 0.13 3.08
N ASN A 70 10.51 0.15 1.76
CA ASN A 70 10.58 1.38 0.98
C ASN A 70 9.18 1.78 0.48
N ILE A 71 8.37 2.29 1.40
CA ILE A 71 6.95 2.61 1.14
C ILE A 71 6.79 3.70 0.08
N LEU A 72 7.68 4.71 0.06
CA LEU A 72 7.63 5.76 -0.95
C LEU A 72 7.80 5.18 -2.35
N LYS A 73 8.84 4.37 -2.57
CA LYS A 73 9.12 3.78 -3.89
C LYS A 73 8.03 2.79 -4.29
N PHE A 74 7.54 1.99 -3.35
CA PHE A 74 6.37 1.14 -3.56
C PHE A 74 5.16 1.95 -4.08
N CYS A 75 4.80 3.05 -3.40
CA CYS A 75 3.62 3.82 -3.78
C CYS A 75 3.79 4.52 -5.16
N GLN A 76 5.00 5.01 -5.45
CA GLN A 76 5.30 5.63 -6.74
C GLN A 76 5.17 4.65 -7.90
N GLU A 77 5.80 3.48 -7.78
CA GLU A 77 5.81 2.47 -8.84
C GLU A 77 4.43 1.81 -8.98
N PHE A 78 3.72 1.58 -7.87
CA PHE A 78 2.36 1.04 -7.93
C PHE A 78 1.40 2.01 -8.61
N LYS A 79 1.49 3.31 -8.32
CA LYS A 79 0.67 4.31 -9.01
C LYS A 79 1.02 4.36 -10.51
N TYR A 80 2.31 4.37 -10.84
CA TYR A 80 2.76 4.37 -12.23
C TYR A 80 2.21 3.17 -13.01
N LEU A 81 2.26 1.97 -12.43
CA LEU A 81 1.68 0.76 -13.03
C LEU A 81 0.19 0.95 -13.34
N LEU A 82 -0.58 1.46 -12.37
CA LEU A 82 -2.03 1.64 -12.51
C LEU A 82 -2.41 2.71 -13.54
N ASP A 83 -1.64 3.79 -13.63
CA ASP A 83 -1.85 4.86 -14.61
C ASP A 83 -1.62 4.36 -16.06
N ASN A 84 -0.71 3.40 -16.27
CA ASN A 84 -0.36 2.88 -17.61
C ASN A 84 -1.22 1.67 -18.05
N GLN A 85 -2.16 1.23 -17.22
CA GLN A 85 -3.11 0.16 -17.56
C GLN A 85 -4.45 0.69 -18.12
N GLN A 86 -4.60 2.02 -18.21
CA GLN A 86 -5.76 2.71 -18.79
C GLN A 86 -5.57 2.99 -20.28
#